data_AF-A0A7S2P396-F1
#
_entry.id   AF-A0A7S2P396-F1
#
_cell.length_a   1.000
_cell.length_b   1.000
_cell.length_c   1.000
_cell.angle_alpha   90.00
_cell.angle_beta   90.00
_cell.angle_gamma   90.00
#
_symmetry.space_group_name_H-M   'P 1'
#
loop_
_entity.id
_entity.type
_entity.pdbx_description
1 polymer ?
#
loop_
_entity_poly.entity_id
_entity_poly.type
_entity_poly.pdbx_seq_one_letter_code
_entity_poly.pdbx_strand_id
1 'polypeptide(L)'
;VAFGVVCVINLVVMGGGYLGLGSRAAESGDGVLVDISATKGAFTLFGSFGSAATVVNLLISTPLYALSFIRLAEAYGQGPIFTPGTAVNIAARAGLMVVLTIVSHVLPHASEMIGLVTSVFGCLINALLPTLFFYMGHSKFGECVPARRKAIHVGVFVVTIFVLIFG
;
A
#
# COMPACT_ATOMS: atom_id res chain seq x y z
N VAL A 1 -0.42 7.26 18.50
CA VAL A 1 1.05 7.37 18.50
C VAL A 1 1.64 6.86 17.18
N ALA A 2 1.39 5.60 16.78
CA ALA A 2 1.88 5.04 15.51
C ALA A 2 1.55 5.90 14.27
N PHE A 3 0.30 6.34 14.10
CA PHE A 3 -0.09 7.21 12.99
C PHE A 3 0.68 8.53 12.94
N GLY A 4 0.82 9.22 14.09
CA GLY A 4 1.54 10.50 14.14
C GLY A 4 3.02 10.34 13.79
N VAL A 5 3.66 9.26 14.26
CA VAL A 5 5.05 8.95 13.91
C VAL A 5 5.19 8.66 12.42
N VAL A 6 4.29 7.86 11.84
CA VAL A 6 4.29 7.56 10.39
C VAL A 6 4.07 8.82 9.56
N CYS A 7 3.13 9.69 9.94
CA CYS A 7 2.92 10.96 9.27
C CYS A 7 4.15 11.86 9.32
N VAL A 8 4.81 11.98 10.48
CA VAL A 8 6.03 12.78 10.61
C VAL A 8 7.14 12.21 9.74
N ILE A 9 7.35 10.88 9.74
CA ILE A 9 8.34 10.24 8.89
C ILE A 9 8.04 10.52 7.41
N ASN A 10 6.79 10.34 6.97
CA ASN A 10 6.41 10.59 5.57
C ASN A 10 6.58 12.06 5.17
N LEU A 11 6.20 13.00 6.03
CA LEU A 11 6.39 14.44 5.78
C LEU A 11 7.86 14.83 5.72
N VAL A 12 8.71 14.25 6.57
CA VAL A 12 10.15 14.49 6.55
C VAL A 12 10.78 13.89 5.30
N VAL A 13 10.40 12.67 4.91
CA VAL A 13 10.92 12.01 3.71
C VAL A 13 10.48 12.73 2.44
N MET A 14 9.19 13.06 2.31
CA MET A 14 8.67 13.82 1.17
C MET A 14 9.26 15.24 1.13
N GLY A 15 9.24 15.95 2.26
CA GLY A 15 9.80 17.30 2.36
C GLY A 15 11.30 17.33 2.04
N GLY A 16 12.06 16.36 2.55
CA GLY A 16 13.48 16.18 2.22
C GLY A 16 13.71 15.87 0.75
N GLY A 17 12.88 15.03 0.14
CA GLY A 17 12.92 14.74 -1.30
C GLY A 17 12.69 15.97 -2.16
N TYR A 18 11.64 16.75 -1.88
CA TYR A 18 11.33 17.98 -2.62
C TYR A 18 12.38 19.08 -2.39
N LEU A 19 12.87 19.27 -1.17
CA LEU A 19 13.91 20.27 -0.88
C LEU A 19 15.26 19.90 -1.50
N GLY A 20 15.59 18.60 -1.55
CA GLY A 20 16.87 18.11 -2.10
C GLY A 20 16.92 18.08 -3.63
N LEU A 21 15.82 17.71 -4.29
CA LEU A 21 15.75 17.57 -5.75
C LEU A 21 15.17 18.82 -6.45
N GLY A 22 14.44 19.67 -5.72
CA GLY A 22 13.80 20.86 -6.28
C GLY A 22 12.77 20.52 -7.37
N SER A 23 12.76 21.28 -8.47
CA SER A 23 11.84 21.08 -9.59
C SER A 23 12.04 19.74 -10.31
N ARG A 24 13.22 19.10 -10.18
CA ARG A 24 13.48 17.81 -10.82
C ARG A 24 12.61 16.68 -10.28
N ALA A 25 12.23 16.73 -9.00
CA ALA A 25 11.31 15.75 -8.43
C ALA A 25 9.90 15.81 -9.04
N ALA A 26 9.52 16.94 -9.63
CA ALA A 26 8.23 17.09 -10.31
C ALA A 26 8.28 16.72 -11.80
N GLU A 27 9.47 16.70 -12.41
CA GLU A 27 9.65 16.46 -13.85
C GLU A 27 9.85 14.99 -14.21
N SER A 28 10.39 14.19 -13.28
CA SER A 28 10.81 12.81 -13.55
C SER A 28 9.66 11.79 -13.57
N GLY A 29 8.63 11.95 -12.75
CA GLY A 29 7.51 10.99 -12.62
C GLY A 29 7.90 9.63 -12.01
N ASP A 30 9.12 9.15 -12.24
CA ASP A 30 9.61 7.80 -11.92
C ASP A 30 9.87 7.55 -10.41
N GLY A 31 9.79 8.60 -9.60
CA GLY A 31 9.92 8.56 -8.14
C GLY A 31 11.29 9.01 -7.61
N VAL A 32 11.28 9.66 -6.45
CA VAL A 32 12.43 10.32 -5.80
C VAL A 32 13.68 9.43 -5.68
N LEU A 33 13.51 8.14 -5.44
CA LEU A 33 14.64 7.19 -5.31
C LEU A 33 15.38 6.97 -6.63
N VAL A 34 14.66 6.96 -7.76
CA VAL A 34 15.23 6.81 -9.10
C VAL A 34 16.07 8.05 -9.43
N ASP A 35 15.55 9.24 -9.13
CA ASP A 35 16.27 10.50 -9.35
C ASP A 35 17.53 10.63 -8.50
N ILE A 36 17.46 10.21 -7.24
CA ILE A 36 18.63 10.18 -6.34
C ILE A 36 19.68 9.19 -6.87
N SER A 37 19.24 8.03 -7.39
CA SER A 37 20.15 7.05 -7.99
C SER A 37 20.80 7.55 -9.28
N ALA A 38 20.14 8.41 -10.04
CA ALA A 38 20.69 9.05 -11.25
C ALA A 38 21.67 10.20 -10.94
N THR A 39 21.65 10.72 -9.71
CA THR A 39 22.54 11.82 -9.30
C THR A 39 23.94 11.29 -9.02
N LYS A 40 24.98 11.81 -9.70
CA LYS A 40 26.37 11.36 -9.55
C LYS A 40 26.92 11.64 -8.14
N GLY A 41 27.47 10.65 -7.46
CA GLY A 41 28.23 10.80 -6.22
C GLY A 41 27.90 9.76 -5.14
N ALA A 42 28.12 10.10 -3.86
CA ALA A 42 27.77 9.23 -2.73
C ALA A 42 26.25 8.94 -2.65
N PHE A 43 25.42 9.87 -3.14
CA PHE A 43 23.97 9.71 -3.19
C PHE A 43 23.48 8.63 -4.16
N THR A 44 24.27 8.28 -5.19
CA THR A 44 23.98 7.17 -6.11
C THR A 44 23.86 5.83 -5.35
N LEU A 45 24.78 5.59 -4.40
CA LEU A 45 24.81 4.36 -3.59
C LEU A 45 23.58 4.25 -2.68
N PHE A 46 23.21 5.35 -2.02
CA PHE A 46 22.02 5.39 -1.17
C PHE A 46 20.73 5.22 -1.98
N GLY A 47 20.61 5.87 -3.14
CA GLY A 47 19.47 5.71 -4.04
C GLY A 47 19.33 4.27 -4.54
N SER A 48 20.42 3.69 -5.07
CA SER A 48 20.43 2.31 -5.56
C SER A 48 20.13 1.29 -4.46
N PHE A 49 20.67 1.47 -3.25
CA PHE A 49 20.37 0.60 -2.12
C PHE A 49 18.90 0.71 -1.68
N GLY A 50 18.35 1.93 -1.59
CA GLY A 50 16.94 2.15 -1.26
C GLY A 50 16.00 1.54 -2.29
N SER A 51 16.29 1.70 -3.58
CA SER A 51 15.55 1.07 -4.67
C SER A 51 15.64 -0.45 -4.60
N ALA A 52 16.82 -1.03 -4.40
CA ALA A 52 17.00 -2.47 -4.27
C ALA A 52 16.24 -3.04 -3.05
N ALA A 53 16.32 -2.38 -1.89
CA ALA A 53 15.59 -2.78 -0.69
C ALA A 53 14.07 -2.76 -0.92
N THR A 54 13.57 -1.76 -1.65
CA THR A 54 12.16 -1.65 -2.02
C THR A 54 11.74 -2.80 -2.95
N VAL A 55 12.54 -3.08 -3.99
CA VAL A 55 12.32 -4.22 -4.91
C VAL A 55 12.29 -5.55 -4.15
N VAL A 56 13.25 -5.79 -3.24
CA VAL A 56 13.28 -7.00 -2.42
C VAL A 56 12.03 -7.11 -1.54
N ASN A 57 11.62 -6.01 -0.89
CA ASN A 57 10.42 -5.98 -0.06
C ASN A 57 9.17 -6.35 -0.86
N LEU A 58 9.06 -5.88 -2.11
CA LEU A 58 7.93 -6.19 -2.99
C LEU A 58 7.94 -7.62 -3.48
N LEU A 59 9.11 -8.14 -3.88
CA LEU A 59 9.27 -9.52 -4.29
C LEU A 59 8.86 -10.49 -3.18
N ILE A 60 9.10 -10.14 -1.92
CA ILE A 60 8.67 -10.94 -0.76
C ILE A 60 7.19 -10.72 -0.44
N SER A 61 6.72 -9.47 -0.46
CA SER A 61 5.35 -9.13 -0.04
C SER A 61 4.29 -9.58 -1.04
N THR A 62 4.56 -9.51 -2.34
CA THR A 62 3.61 -9.86 -3.41
C THR A 62 3.10 -11.31 -3.31
N PRO A 63 3.96 -12.35 -3.21
CA PRO A 63 3.47 -13.72 -3.03
C PRO A 63 2.76 -13.92 -1.69
N LEU A 64 3.15 -13.21 -0.63
CA LEU A 64 2.44 -13.26 0.66
C LEU A 64 1.03 -12.69 0.57
N TYR A 65 0.85 -11.56 -0.14
CA TYR A 65 -0.48 -10.99 -0.38
C TYR A 65 -1.32 -11.90 -1.28
N ALA A 66 -0.75 -12.44 -2.36
CA ALA A 66 -1.43 -13.39 -3.23
C ALA A 66 -1.89 -14.64 -2.44
N LEU A 67 -1.01 -15.21 -1.61
CA LEU A 67 -1.35 -16.33 -0.73
C LEU A 67 -2.45 -15.95 0.26
N SER A 68 -2.39 -14.77 0.86
CA SER A 68 -3.42 -14.30 1.80
C SER A 68 -4.78 -14.17 1.12
N PHE A 69 -4.82 -13.64 -0.11
CA PHE A 69 -6.05 -13.56 -0.89
C PHE A 69 -6.60 -14.94 -1.29
N ILE A 70 -5.72 -15.86 -1.70
CA ILE A 70 -6.09 -17.25 -1.98
C ILE A 70 -6.68 -17.88 -0.72
N ARG A 71 -6.02 -17.75 0.45
CA ARG A 71 -6.52 -18.28 1.72
C ARG A 71 -7.87 -17.71 2.11
N LEU A 72 -8.09 -16.42 1.85
CA LEU A 72 -9.38 -15.79 2.04
C LEU A 72 -10.45 -16.42 1.14
N ALA A 73 -10.17 -16.61 -0.15
CA ALA A 73 -11.08 -17.27 -1.07
C ALA A 73 -11.36 -18.73 -0.66
N GLU A 74 -10.33 -19.46 -0.21
CA GLU A 74 -10.46 -20.83 0.31
C GLU A 74 -11.34 -20.90 1.57
N ALA A 75 -11.32 -19.86 2.41
CA ALA A 75 -12.10 -19.82 3.65
C ALA A 75 -13.60 -19.59 3.42
N TYR A 76 -13.98 -18.88 2.37
CA TYR A 76 -15.38 -18.53 2.08
C TYR A 76 -16.00 -19.32 0.93
N GLY A 77 -15.19 -19.91 0.05
CA GLY A 77 -15.66 -20.60 -1.15
C GLY A 77 -15.98 -22.08 -0.92
N GLN A 78 -16.84 -22.62 -1.79
CA GLN A 78 -17.17 -24.05 -1.82
C GLN A 78 -16.83 -24.62 -3.19
N GLY A 79 -16.19 -25.79 -3.22
CA GLY A 79 -15.87 -26.52 -4.44
C GLY A 79 -14.36 -26.73 -4.69
N PRO A 80 -14.00 -27.46 -5.76
CA PRO A 80 -12.63 -27.95 -5.97
C PRO A 80 -11.58 -26.85 -6.11
N ILE A 81 -11.96 -25.67 -6.62
CA ILE A 81 -11.06 -24.52 -6.77
C ILE A 81 -10.65 -23.91 -5.43
N PHE A 82 -11.49 -24.06 -4.39
CA PHE A 82 -11.25 -23.54 -3.03
C PHE A 82 -10.64 -24.59 -2.10
N THR A 83 -10.59 -25.85 -2.52
CA THR A 83 -9.95 -26.92 -1.74
C THR A 83 -8.44 -26.94 -2.02
N PRO A 84 -7.58 -26.70 -1.03
CA PRO A 84 -6.13 -26.70 -1.25
C PRO A 84 -5.64 -28.09 -1.68
N GLY A 85 -4.71 -28.11 -2.65
CA GLY A 85 -4.07 -29.33 -3.12
C GLY A 85 -4.80 -30.06 -4.25
N THR A 86 -5.98 -29.61 -4.67
CA THR A 86 -6.60 -30.13 -5.90
C THR A 86 -5.86 -29.61 -7.14
N ALA A 87 -5.89 -30.37 -8.23
CA ALA A 87 -5.30 -29.94 -9.50
C ALA A 87 -5.90 -28.62 -10.01
N VAL A 88 -7.20 -28.39 -9.77
CA VAL A 88 -7.91 -27.16 -10.13
C VAL A 88 -7.41 -25.97 -9.30
N ASN A 89 -7.23 -26.13 -7.99
CA ASN A 89 -6.66 -25.10 -7.13
C ASN A 89 -5.23 -24.75 -7.53
N ILE A 90 -4.38 -25.76 -7.81
CA ILE A 90 -3.01 -25.56 -8.28
C ILE A 90 -2.99 -24.78 -9.61
N ALA A 91 -3.82 -25.18 -10.58
CA ALA A 91 -3.94 -24.49 -11.86
C ALA A 91 -4.42 -23.03 -11.70
N ALA A 92 -5.38 -22.78 -10.81
CA ALA A 92 -5.85 -21.42 -10.52
C ALA A 92 -4.75 -20.55 -9.90
N ARG A 93 -3.95 -21.10 -8.96
CA ARG A 93 -2.80 -20.38 -8.37
C ARG A 93 -1.72 -20.07 -9.41
N ALA A 94 -1.39 -21.04 -10.26
CA ALA A 94 -0.44 -20.84 -11.35
C ALA A 94 -0.95 -19.78 -12.35
N GLY A 95 -2.23 -19.83 -12.71
CA GLY A 95 -2.87 -18.84 -13.57
C GLY A 95 -2.83 -17.43 -12.96
N LEU A 96 -3.09 -17.30 -11.67
CA LEU A 96 -2.97 -16.02 -10.97
C LEU A 96 -1.53 -15.47 -11.03
N MET A 97 -0.51 -16.30 -10.84
CA MET A 97 0.89 -15.88 -10.95
C MET A 97 1.25 -15.45 -12.38
N VAL A 98 0.74 -16.15 -13.40
CA VAL A 98 0.91 -15.76 -14.80
C VAL A 98 0.25 -14.40 -15.06
N VAL A 99 -0.98 -14.18 -14.59
CA VAL A 99 -1.67 -12.89 -14.74
C VAL A 99 -0.90 -11.78 -14.04
N LEU A 100 -0.47 -11.99 -12.79
CA LEU A 100 0.34 -11.01 -12.05
C LEU A 100 1.66 -10.70 -12.77
N THR A 101 2.29 -11.69 -13.38
CA THR A 101 3.53 -11.53 -14.15
C THR A 101 3.28 -10.71 -15.42
N ILE A 102 2.18 -10.98 -16.14
CA ILE A 102 1.78 -10.23 -17.34
C ILE A 102 1.46 -8.78 -16.96
N VAL A 103 0.67 -8.57 -15.90
CA VAL A 103 0.35 -7.22 -15.39
C VAL A 103 1.63 -6.48 -15.03
N SER A 104 2.57 -7.12 -14.32
CA SER A 104 3.87 -6.53 -14.00
C SER A 104 4.73 -6.24 -15.23
N HIS A 105 4.58 -6.98 -16.32
CA HIS A 105 5.30 -6.74 -17.55
C HIS A 105 4.69 -5.60 -18.37
N VAL A 106 3.36 -5.47 -18.35
CA VAL A 106 2.61 -4.48 -19.12
C VAL A 106 2.55 -3.11 -18.43
N LEU A 107 2.69 -3.05 -17.10
CA LEU A 107 2.74 -1.81 -16.33
C LEU A 107 4.19 -1.46 -15.94
N PRO A 108 4.90 -0.66 -16.76
CA PRO A 108 6.31 -0.32 -16.51
C PRO A 108 6.52 0.65 -15.32
N HIS A 109 5.47 1.07 -14.61
CA HIS A 109 5.56 1.99 -13.47
C HIS A 109 5.15 1.29 -12.17
N ALA A 110 5.88 0.22 -11.83
CA ALA A 110 5.66 -0.50 -10.59
C ALA A 110 5.78 0.44 -9.38
N SER A 111 6.72 1.39 -9.37
CA SER A 111 6.91 2.37 -8.29
C SER A 111 5.66 3.21 -8.01
N GLU A 112 4.99 3.72 -9.05
CA GLU A 112 3.74 4.47 -8.93
C GLU A 112 2.59 3.57 -8.44
N MET A 113 2.47 2.36 -9.00
CA MET A 113 1.48 1.37 -8.56
C MET A 113 1.66 0.95 -7.10
N ILE A 114 2.89 0.89 -6.61
CA ILE A 114 3.18 0.54 -5.21
C ILE A 114 2.80 1.67 -4.28
N GLY A 115 3.11 2.93 -4.66
CA GLY A 115 2.63 4.09 -3.92
C GLY A 115 1.11 4.06 -3.79
N LEU A 116 0.43 3.85 -4.92
CA LEU A 116 -1.04 3.83 -4.99
C LEU A 116 -1.64 2.63 -4.25
N VAL A 117 -1.09 1.42 -4.41
CA VAL A 117 -1.57 0.22 -3.71
C VAL A 117 -1.30 0.32 -2.20
N THR A 118 -0.13 0.78 -1.78
CA THR A 118 0.18 0.94 -0.35
C THR A 118 -0.61 2.08 0.29
N SER A 119 -0.89 3.16 -0.44
CA SER A 119 -1.76 4.24 0.02
C SER A 119 -3.20 3.75 0.15
N VAL A 120 -3.73 3.05 -0.86
CA VAL A 120 -5.09 2.48 -0.85
C VAL A 120 -5.25 1.44 0.25
N PHE A 121 -4.37 0.44 0.32
CA PHE A 121 -4.44 -0.60 1.36
C PHE A 121 -4.18 -0.03 2.75
N GLY A 122 -3.21 0.89 2.90
CA GLY A 122 -2.94 1.56 4.16
C GLY A 122 -4.13 2.38 4.64
N CYS A 123 -4.76 3.14 3.74
CA CYS A 123 -5.94 3.94 4.03
C CYS A 123 -7.15 3.07 4.36
N LEU A 124 -7.46 2.06 3.53
CA LEU A 124 -8.62 1.19 3.73
C LEU A 124 -8.47 0.30 4.96
N ILE A 125 -7.34 -0.39 5.11
CA ILE A 125 -7.16 -1.39 6.16
C ILE A 125 -6.83 -0.75 7.51
N ASN A 126 -5.99 0.29 7.56
CA ASN A 126 -5.54 0.84 8.83
C ASN A 126 -6.39 2.01 9.36
N ALA A 127 -7.10 2.73 8.49
CA ALA A 127 -7.93 3.86 8.90
C ALA A 127 -9.41 3.62 8.67
N LEU A 128 -9.80 3.27 7.43
CA LEU A 128 -11.20 3.31 7.02
C LEU A 128 -12.03 2.16 7.60
N LEU A 129 -11.57 0.92 7.44
CA LEU A 129 -12.25 -0.28 7.96
C LEU A 129 -12.35 -0.31 9.49
N PRO A 130 -11.28 -0.05 10.27
CA PRO A 130 -11.37 -0.04 11.73
C PRO A 130 -12.34 1.04 12.24
N THR A 131 -12.34 2.22 11.62
CA THR A 131 -13.24 3.31 11.98
C THR A 131 -14.69 2.96 11.64
N LEU A 132 -14.93 2.35 10.48
CA LEU A 132 -16.25 1.88 10.06
C LEU A 132 -16.79 0.82 11.05
N PHE A 133 -15.99 -0.19 11.38
CA PHE A 133 -16.37 -1.23 12.34
C PHE A 133 -16.59 -0.67 13.74
N PHE A 134 -15.81 0.31 14.17
CA PHE A 134 -15.99 0.99 15.46
C PHE A 134 -17.38 1.64 15.56
N TYR A 135 -17.81 2.37 14.53
CA TYR A 135 -19.13 3.01 14.52
C TYR A 135 -20.28 2.03 14.31
N MET A 136 -20.11 1.02 13.45
CA MET A 136 -21.11 -0.05 13.31
C MET A 136 -21.33 -0.80 14.63
N GLY A 137 -20.25 -1.05 15.38
CA GLY A 137 -20.33 -1.64 16.71
C GLY A 137 -21.10 -0.76 17.68
N HIS A 138 -20.73 0.51 17.84
CA HIS A 138 -21.41 1.43 18.77
C HIS A 138 -22.89 1.65 18.40
N SER A 139 -23.22 1.71 17.12
CA SER A 139 -24.61 1.80 16.67
C SER A 139 -25.42 0.56 17.04
N LYS A 140 -24.80 -0.63 17.05
CA LYS A 140 -25.46 -1.89 17.41
C LYS A 140 -25.63 -2.05 18.92
N PHE A 141 -24.72 -1.52 19.72
CA PHE A 141 -24.75 -1.59 21.18
C PHE A 141 -25.42 -0.37 21.84
N GLY A 142 -25.87 0.62 21.06
CA GLY A 142 -26.57 1.80 21.58
C GLY A 142 -25.66 2.79 22.34
N GLU A 143 -24.34 2.67 22.18
CA GLU A 143 -23.37 3.50 22.88
C GLU A 143 -23.13 4.83 22.14
N CYS A 144 -23.29 5.94 22.85
CA CYS A 144 -23.01 7.27 22.28
C CYS A 144 -21.51 7.56 22.25
N VAL A 145 -20.94 7.70 21.06
CA VAL A 145 -19.54 8.10 20.87
C VAL A 145 -19.35 9.58 21.24
N PRO A 146 -18.40 9.95 22.11
CA PRO A 146 -18.13 11.34 22.45
C PRO A 146 -17.82 12.21 21.23
N ALA A 147 -18.41 13.41 21.16
CA ALA A 147 -18.30 14.32 20.02
C ALA A 147 -16.84 14.64 19.63
N ARG A 148 -15.94 14.76 20.62
CA ARG A 148 -14.50 14.97 20.39
C ARG A 148 -13.86 13.82 19.61
N ARG A 149 -14.19 12.57 19.96
CA ARG A 149 -13.67 11.38 19.28
C ARG A 149 -14.24 11.26 17.87
N LYS A 150 -15.51 11.65 17.71
CA LYS A 150 -16.16 11.76 16.41
C LYS A 150 -15.46 12.75 15.49
N ALA A 151 -15.14 13.95 15.98
CA ALA A 151 -14.41 14.96 15.23
C ALA A 151 -13.02 14.47 14.79
N ILE A 152 -12.29 13.77 15.66
CA ILE A 152 -10.97 13.20 15.31
C ILE A 152 -11.11 12.15 14.21
N HIS A 153 -12.06 11.21 14.32
CA HIS A 153 -12.26 10.17 13.30
C HIS A 153 -12.70 10.76 11.96
N VAL A 154 -13.55 11.79 11.95
CA VAL A 154 -13.91 12.51 10.73
C VAL A 154 -12.69 13.20 10.11
N GLY A 155 -11.86 13.85 10.92
CA GLY A 155 -10.62 14.47 10.45
C GLY A 155 -9.66 13.45 9.81
N VAL A 156 -9.45 12.31 10.48
CA VAL A 156 -8.66 11.20 9.93
C VAL A 156 -9.26 10.71 8.62
N PHE A 157 -10.57 10.50 8.55
CA PHE A 157 -11.26 10.04 7.35
C PHE A 157 -11.10 11.01 6.16
N VAL A 158 -11.22 12.32 6.40
CA VAL A 158 -11.00 13.35 5.37
C VAL A 158 -9.55 13.31 4.87
N VAL A 159 -8.58 13.24 5.78
CA VAL A 159 -7.16 13.14 5.42
C VAL A 159 -6.89 11.85 4.63
N THR A 160 -7.48 10.73 5.05
CA THR A 160 -7.39 9.44 4.37
C THR A 160 -7.96 9.50 2.95
N ILE A 161 -9.10 10.16 2.74
CA ILE A 161 -9.67 10.37 1.39
C ILE A 161 -8.75 11.24 0.55
N PHE A 162 -8.21 12.32 1.11
CA PHE A 162 -7.27 13.17 0.38
C PHE A 162 -6.02 12.40 -0.04
N VAL A 163 -5.43 11.61 0.86
CA VAL A 163 -4.29 10.75 0.54
C VAL A 163 -4.64 9.71 -0.52
N LEU A 164 -5.87 9.19 -0.52
CA LEU A 164 -6.32 8.20 -1.51
C LEU A 164 -6.59 8.79 -2.90
N ILE A 165 -6.93 10.09 -2.98
CA ILE A 165 -7.18 10.78 -4.27
C ILE A 165 -5.89 11.35 -4.86
N PHE A 166 -5.00 11.88 -4.02
CA PHE A 166 -3.83 12.65 -4.46
C PHE A 166 -2.48 11.97 -4.20
N GLY A 167 -2.46 10.82 -3.52
CA GLY A 167 -1.25 10.07 -3.19
C GLY A 167 -1.14 8.75 -3.91
#